data_AF-A0AA36HW67-F1
#
_entry.id   AF-A0AA36HW67-F1
#
_cell.length_a   1.000
_cell.length_b   1.000
_cell.length_c   1.000
_cell.angle_alpha   90.00
_cell.angle_beta   90.00
_cell.angle_gamma   90.00
#
_symmetry.space_group_name_H-M   'P 1'
#
loop_
_entity.id
_entity.type
_entity.pdbx_description
1 polymer ?
#
loop_
_entity_poly.entity_id
_entity_poly.type
_entity_poly.pdbx_seq_one_letter_code
_entity_poly.pdbx_strand_id
1 'polypeptide(L)'
;MISKRVGQPRMARLPAPRPSSQGVLLSERSEPDSEAAPPGEEAPPTPWSSAKVLPTSHARKIRRGNVTTGLLGSGNVDEQTQLADWAEHLHEEILALTKERDSLAASLASAQAESVQTRMGLEQAERRCAELERLGGGSTDVGENADLRKQLRAYAIEVEKLRRDMEGLHASNSVSTQVLQKMHAEREELQEKHLRLQDEHRQNLDECKRLSDLHGSERQHRQRLESQFQGQSSEKEAEATMRQESFVEQTRKYQELAKSVRNQQQELSRDCQEAEELAQHTEKFAGELKQLLGHTREANSAGEDQWKQEAHRLDEELRKLTTHHREAAKTVRELRQADDKRKAKESQQADQELQRSTEKAKKKMERDGLMTNPNIIRQMAQAMTGIEVEKIDQKSRAEKRLLKVICDVKPRGQGGDLQLRWSKAPYRDFSDRSSCDLTKVMSIGYGFAARAPWLFRDAPPHLCFSLHTPSRSFDFICNSDSDVEALVLVISRLCTRSQGWPLHGGVNSHSRFMAMKGWTKVQAACRANKSTFSTHLLEAASKLQLGPSQRGPSLPPPPAETDILHTDTLMQDVESASS
;
A
#
# COMPACT_ATOMS: atom_id res chain seq x y z
N MET A 1 25.86 -84.03 -8.38
CA MET A 1 25.88 -83.05 -7.26
C MET A 1 25.84 -81.65 -7.83
N ILE A 2 25.22 -80.73 -7.08
CA ILE A 2 24.95 -79.30 -7.38
C ILE A 2 23.60 -79.04 -8.08
N SER A 3 22.59 -78.90 -7.23
CA SER A 3 21.23 -78.46 -7.53
C SER A 3 21.17 -76.92 -7.47
N LYS A 4 20.73 -76.26 -8.55
CA LYS A 4 20.53 -74.80 -8.60
C LYS A 4 19.05 -74.48 -8.39
N ARG A 5 18.77 -73.73 -7.32
CA ARG A 5 17.45 -73.23 -6.93
C ARG A 5 16.95 -72.18 -7.95
N VAL A 6 15.71 -72.37 -8.38
CA VAL A 6 14.89 -71.37 -9.09
C VAL A 6 14.28 -70.43 -8.06
N GLY A 7 14.53 -69.13 -8.18
CA GLY A 7 13.90 -68.09 -7.36
C GLY A 7 12.60 -67.59 -8.00
N GLN A 8 11.49 -67.69 -7.27
CA GLN A 8 10.22 -67.07 -7.63
C GLN A 8 10.21 -65.56 -7.31
N PRO A 9 9.58 -64.71 -8.13
CA PRO A 9 9.39 -63.29 -7.81
C PRO A 9 8.21 -63.08 -6.86
N ARG A 10 8.42 -62.24 -5.84
CA ARG A 10 7.41 -61.75 -4.90
C ARG A 10 6.46 -60.76 -5.59
N MET A 11 5.16 -61.07 -5.58
CA MET A 11 4.08 -60.14 -5.90
C MET A 11 3.95 -59.07 -4.80
N ALA A 12 4.08 -57.79 -5.17
CA ALA A 12 3.79 -56.66 -4.29
C ALA A 12 2.27 -56.41 -4.24
N ARG A 13 1.72 -56.31 -3.03
CA ARG A 13 0.31 -55.99 -2.77
C ARG A 13 0.07 -54.49 -2.96
N LEU A 14 -0.93 -54.15 -3.78
CA LEU A 14 -1.50 -52.81 -3.88
C LEU A 14 -2.43 -52.52 -2.68
N PRO A 15 -2.51 -51.27 -2.18
CA PRO A 15 -3.47 -50.89 -1.16
C PRO A 15 -4.84 -50.55 -1.77
N ALA A 16 -5.91 -50.92 -1.05
CA ALA A 16 -7.30 -50.69 -1.41
C ALA A 16 -7.74 -49.22 -1.28
N PRO A 17 -8.74 -48.76 -2.06
CA PRO A 17 -9.28 -47.41 -1.97
C PRO A 17 -10.20 -47.23 -0.74
N ARG A 18 -10.15 -46.04 -0.13
CA ARG A 18 -11.04 -45.63 0.97
C ARG A 18 -12.42 -45.22 0.42
N PRO A 19 -13.51 -45.45 1.17
CA PRO A 19 -14.86 -45.05 0.78
C PRO A 19 -15.13 -43.56 1.03
N SER A 20 -15.87 -42.98 0.10
CA SER A 20 -16.43 -41.63 0.10
C SER A 20 -17.54 -41.48 1.14
N SER A 21 -17.37 -40.54 2.06
CA SER A 21 -18.38 -40.13 3.03
C SER A 21 -19.34 -39.08 2.45
N GLN A 22 -20.61 -39.52 2.33
CA GLN A 22 -21.85 -38.85 2.72
C GLN A 22 -22.02 -37.35 2.39
N GLY A 23 -22.93 -37.11 1.45
CA GLY A 23 -23.64 -35.85 1.31
C GLY A 23 -24.61 -35.61 2.47
N VAL A 24 -24.63 -34.36 2.93
CA VAL A 24 -25.58 -33.86 3.93
C VAL A 24 -26.53 -32.89 3.23
N LEU A 25 -27.81 -33.15 3.44
CA LEU A 25 -28.99 -32.44 2.98
C LEU A 25 -28.99 -30.96 3.42
N LEU A 26 -29.28 -30.07 2.46
CA LEU A 26 -29.70 -28.70 2.70
C LEU A 26 -31.16 -28.73 3.19
N SER A 27 -31.38 -28.18 4.38
CA SER A 27 -32.71 -27.96 4.95
C SER A 27 -33.04 -26.48 4.83
N GLU A 28 -34.09 -26.19 4.08
CA GLU A 28 -34.73 -24.88 3.94
C GLU A 28 -35.13 -24.33 5.31
N ARG A 29 -34.85 -23.05 5.57
CA ARG A 29 -35.41 -22.34 6.71
C ARG A 29 -36.05 -21.04 6.24
N SER A 30 -37.35 -21.00 6.52
CA SER A 30 -38.36 -20.02 6.21
C SER A 30 -38.10 -18.67 6.89
N GLU A 31 -38.33 -17.60 6.14
CA GLU A 31 -38.55 -16.25 6.66
C GLU A 31 -39.92 -16.15 7.35
N PRO A 32 -40.07 -15.33 8.41
CA PRO A 32 -41.37 -14.84 8.79
C PRO A 32 -41.54 -13.37 8.39
N ASP A 33 -42.61 -13.14 7.64
CA ASP A 33 -43.27 -11.86 7.41
C ASP A 33 -43.47 -11.08 8.72
N SER A 34 -43.23 -9.78 8.68
CA SER A 34 -43.64 -8.85 9.73
C SER A 34 -44.62 -7.83 9.14
N GLU A 35 -45.85 -8.02 9.60
CA GLU A 35 -47.08 -7.33 9.29
C GLU A 35 -47.10 -5.91 9.88
N ALA A 36 -47.63 -4.96 9.11
CA ALA A 36 -47.78 -3.56 9.47
C ALA A 36 -49.09 -3.33 10.27
N ALA A 37 -49.03 -2.47 11.29
CA ALA A 37 -50.21 -1.87 11.93
C ALA A 37 -49.90 -0.45 12.47
N PRO A 38 -50.93 0.41 12.67
CA PRO A 38 -50.89 1.86 12.35
C PRO A 38 -50.73 2.79 13.59
N PRO A 39 -50.71 4.13 13.44
CA PRO A 39 -50.26 5.06 14.46
C PRO A 39 -51.39 5.56 15.37
N GLY A 40 -51.10 5.80 16.64
CA GLY A 40 -52.04 6.41 17.57
C GLY A 40 -51.43 6.88 18.89
N GLU A 41 -51.65 8.18 19.14
CA GLU A 41 -51.75 8.88 20.44
C GLU A 41 -50.48 9.25 21.24
N GLU A 42 -50.23 10.57 21.26
CA GLU A 42 -49.30 11.29 22.14
C GLU A 42 -49.81 11.31 23.59
N ALA A 43 -48.92 10.99 24.53
CA ALA A 43 -49.08 11.23 25.97
C ALA A 43 -47.84 11.98 26.51
N PRO A 44 -47.99 12.83 27.55
CA PRO A 44 -46.97 13.78 27.98
C PRO A 44 -45.80 13.12 28.74
N PRO A 45 -44.60 13.73 28.74
CA PRO A 45 -43.41 13.09 29.30
C PRO A 45 -43.44 13.09 30.83
N THR A 46 -43.38 11.89 31.41
CA THR A 46 -43.07 11.64 32.81
C THR A 46 -41.55 11.73 33.07
N PRO A 47 -41.12 12.05 34.30
CA PRO A 47 -39.71 12.27 34.61
C PRO A 47 -38.94 10.96 34.60
N TRP A 48 -37.79 10.95 33.92
CA TRP A 48 -36.91 9.80 33.80
C TRP A 48 -36.47 9.29 35.17
N SER A 49 -36.88 8.06 35.48
CA SER A 49 -36.35 7.28 36.59
C SER A 49 -34.95 6.79 36.24
N SER A 50 -34.02 6.96 37.18
CA SER A 50 -32.63 6.53 37.08
C SER A 50 -32.52 5.06 36.65
N ALA A 51 -32.02 4.84 35.44
CA ALA A 51 -31.64 3.52 34.97
C ALA A 51 -30.53 2.97 35.88
N LYS A 52 -30.84 1.88 36.59
CA LYS A 52 -29.87 1.09 37.34
C LYS A 52 -28.86 0.48 36.36
N VAL A 53 -27.66 1.05 36.33
CA VAL A 53 -26.49 0.46 35.66
C VAL A 53 -26.13 -0.83 36.41
N LEU A 54 -26.27 -1.97 35.74
CA LEU A 54 -25.83 -3.27 36.24
C LEU A 54 -24.29 -3.35 36.18
N PRO A 55 -23.61 -3.92 37.19
CA PRO A 55 -22.16 -4.07 37.18
C PRO A 55 -21.75 -5.21 36.26
N THR A 56 -21.13 -4.89 35.13
CA THR A 56 -20.45 -5.87 34.25
C THR A 56 -19.06 -6.20 34.81
N SER A 57 -19.02 -7.00 35.87
CA SER A 57 -17.79 -7.65 36.33
C SER A 57 -17.89 -9.14 36.09
N HIS A 58 -17.45 -9.63 34.91
CA HIS A 58 -16.99 -11.02 34.68
C HIS A 58 -16.39 -11.15 33.26
N ALA A 59 -15.22 -10.55 33.05
CA ALA A 59 -14.37 -10.93 31.92
C ALA A 59 -13.67 -12.25 32.25
N ARG A 60 -14.12 -13.33 31.60
CA ARG A 60 -13.52 -14.67 31.65
C ARG A 60 -12.05 -14.60 31.26
N LYS A 61 -11.18 -14.97 32.20
CA LYS A 61 -9.74 -15.21 32.00
C LYS A 61 -9.57 -16.42 31.07
N ILE A 62 -9.54 -16.19 29.76
CA ILE A 62 -9.18 -17.21 28.78
C ILE A 62 -7.66 -17.44 28.87
N ARG A 63 -7.29 -18.63 29.33
CA ARG A 63 -5.92 -19.16 29.34
C ARG A 63 -5.38 -19.15 27.90
N ARG A 64 -4.44 -18.25 27.60
CA ARG A 64 -3.65 -18.29 26.37
C ARG A 64 -2.70 -19.49 26.44
N GLY A 65 -2.92 -20.47 25.57
CA GLY A 65 -1.95 -21.51 25.29
C GLY A 65 -0.76 -20.89 24.54
N ASN A 66 0.44 -21.16 25.01
CA ASN A 66 1.68 -20.82 24.32
C ASN A 66 1.75 -21.57 22.99
N VAL A 67 1.45 -20.88 21.90
CA VAL A 67 1.86 -21.29 20.56
C VAL A 67 2.89 -20.28 20.09
N THR A 68 4.15 -20.70 20.12
CA THR A 68 5.30 -20.01 19.57
C THR A 68 5.24 -20.10 18.04
N THR A 69 4.52 -19.16 17.41
CA THR A 69 4.59 -18.92 15.97
C THR A 69 5.20 -17.55 15.69
N GLY A 70 6.48 -17.57 15.34
CA GLY A 70 7.11 -16.73 14.31
C GLY A 70 6.98 -15.22 14.41
N LEU A 71 8.09 -14.58 14.83
CA LEU A 71 8.46 -13.19 14.54
C LEU A 71 8.02 -12.79 13.12
N LEU A 72 7.07 -11.86 13.00
CA LEU A 72 6.90 -10.84 11.95
C LEU A 72 5.46 -10.29 12.06
N GLY A 73 5.27 -9.28 12.93
CA GLY A 73 3.99 -8.56 13.00
C GLY A 73 3.56 -8.04 14.38
N SER A 74 4.48 -7.73 15.32
CA SER A 74 4.07 -7.27 16.66
C SER A 74 3.59 -5.82 16.72
N GLY A 75 3.81 -5.00 15.69
CA GLY A 75 3.50 -3.56 15.73
C GLY A 75 2.01 -3.22 15.87
N ASN A 76 1.11 -4.10 15.43
CA ASN A 76 -0.33 -3.81 15.42
C ASN A 76 -1.02 -4.13 16.77
N VAL A 77 -0.38 -4.92 17.62
CA VAL A 77 -0.91 -5.27 18.96
C VAL A 77 -0.68 -4.10 19.92
N ASP A 78 0.46 -3.42 19.81
CA ASP A 78 0.81 -2.30 20.67
C ASP A 78 -0.10 -1.09 20.42
N GLU A 79 -0.47 -0.82 19.16
CA GLU A 79 -1.42 0.25 18.80
C GLU A 79 -2.85 -0.03 19.32
N GLN A 80 -3.34 -1.28 19.20
CA GLN A 80 -4.65 -1.64 19.77
C GLN A 80 -4.67 -1.54 21.29
N THR A 81 -3.55 -1.84 21.95
CA THR A 81 -3.45 -1.73 23.42
C THR A 81 -3.46 -0.26 23.85
N GLN A 82 -2.73 0.61 23.14
CA GLN A 82 -2.74 2.05 23.40
C GLN A 82 -4.13 2.68 23.18
N LEU A 83 -4.86 2.28 22.14
CA LEU A 83 -6.23 2.77 21.91
C LEU A 83 -7.21 2.32 22.99
N ALA A 84 -7.04 1.10 23.51
CA ALA A 84 -7.84 0.61 24.64
C ALA A 84 -7.54 1.39 25.93
N ASP A 85 -6.27 1.63 26.23
CA ASP A 85 -5.85 2.42 27.40
C ASP A 85 -6.38 3.86 27.33
N TRP A 86 -6.37 4.47 26.13
CA TRP A 86 -6.95 5.80 25.92
C TRP A 86 -8.47 5.82 26.11
N ALA A 87 -9.17 4.79 25.64
CA ALA A 87 -10.61 4.67 25.83
C ALA A 87 -10.99 4.49 27.30
N GLU A 88 -10.23 3.70 28.06
CA GLU A 88 -10.41 3.56 29.51
C GLU A 88 -10.17 4.88 30.24
N HIS A 89 -9.10 5.60 29.91
CA HIS A 89 -8.81 6.91 30.52
C HIS A 89 -9.91 7.95 30.27
N LEU A 90 -10.41 8.05 29.03
CA LEU A 90 -11.53 8.92 28.67
C LEU A 90 -12.81 8.54 29.44
N HIS A 91 -13.06 7.24 29.62
CA HIS A 91 -14.22 6.78 30.39
C HIS A 91 -14.11 7.17 31.88
N GLU A 92 -12.94 7.03 32.48
CA GLU A 92 -12.69 7.47 33.86
C GLU A 92 -12.87 8.99 34.03
N GLU A 93 -12.40 9.79 33.07
CA GLU A 93 -12.57 11.24 33.08
C GLU A 93 -14.05 11.65 32.98
N ILE A 94 -14.83 10.98 32.13
CA ILE A 94 -16.29 11.20 32.03
C ILE A 94 -16.98 10.88 33.37
N LEU A 95 -16.59 9.78 34.03
CA LEU A 95 -17.15 9.41 35.34
C LEU A 95 -16.78 10.44 36.42
N ALA A 96 -15.54 10.95 36.41
CA ALA A 96 -15.09 11.99 37.33
C ALA A 96 -15.89 13.29 37.16
N LEU A 97 -16.04 13.76 35.92
CA LEU A 97 -16.82 14.96 35.59
C LEU A 97 -18.31 14.81 35.95
N THR A 98 -18.87 13.61 35.76
CA THR A 98 -20.26 13.32 36.14
C THR A 98 -20.44 13.44 37.66
N LYS A 99 -19.49 12.91 38.44
CA LYS A 99 -19.51 13.01 39.91
C LYS A 99 -19.37 14.46 40.38
N GLU A 100 -18.51 15.25 39.72
CA GLU A 100 -18.35 16.68 40.01
C GLU A 100 -19.63 17.47 39.73
N ARG A 101 -20.28 17.22 38.57
CA ARG A 101 -21.59 17.79 38.23
C ARG A 101 -22.64 17.49 39.32
N ASP A 102 -22.71 16.24 39.76
CA ASP A 102 -23.69 15.83 40.78
C ASP A 102 -23.40 16.47 42.14
N SER A 103 -22.12 16.64 42.49
CA SER A 103 -21.69 17.37 43.69
C SER A 103 -22.07 18.87 43.63
N LEU A 104 -21.84 19.52 42.49
CA LEU A 104 -22.23 20.92 42.28
C LEU A 104 -23.76 21.10 42.31
N ALA A 105 -24.51 20.15 41.73
CA ALA A 105 -25.97 20.16 41.80
C ALA A 105 -26.49 20.04 43.24
N ALA A 106 -25.86 19.19 44.06
CA ALA A 106 -26.19 19.09 45.49
C ALA A 106 -25.85 20.38 46.27
N SER A 107 -24.70 21.00 45.99
CA SER A 107 -24.31 22.28 46.59
C SER A 107 -25.27 23.40 46.22
N LEU A 108 -25.70 23.47 44.96
CA LEU A 108 -26.69 24.43 44.47
C LEU A 108 -28.04 24.25 45.20
N ALA A 109 -28.50 23.00 45.36
CA ALA A 109 -29.74 22.71 46.09
C ALA A 109 -29.67 23.16 47.56
N SER A 110 -28.52 22.97 48.22
CA SER A 110 -28.27 23.45 49.59
C SER A 110 -28.30 24.99 49.67
N ALA A 111 -27.60 25.68 48.76
CA ALA A 111 -27.57 27.14 48.72
C ALA A 111 -28.95 27.75 48.41
N GLN A 112 -29.76 27.09 47.57
CA GLN A 112 -31.15 27.48 47.33
C GLN A 112 -32.01 27.34 48.59
N ALA A 113 -31.84 26.26 49.36
CA ALA A 113 -32.55 26.08 50.62
C ALA A 113 -32.18 27.17 51.65
N GLU A 114 -30.89 27.52 51.77
CA GLU A 114 -30.43 28.62 52.62
C GLU A 114 -30.97 29.98 52.17
N SER A 115 -31.04 30.24 50.86
CA SER A 115 -31.64 31.46 50.31
C SER A 115 -33.14 31.56 50.63
N VAL A 116 -33.88 30.45 50.53
CA VAL A 116 -35.31 30.42 50.94
C VAL A 116 -35.45 30.72 52.44
N GLN A 117 -34.58 30.17 53.28
CA GLN A 117 -34.61 30.37 54.73
C GLN A 117 -34.28 31.82 55.13
N THR A 118 -33.28 32.43 54.49
CA THR A 118 -32.95 33.85 54.70
C THR A 118 -34.06 34.78 54.23
N ARG A 119 -34.72 34.47 53.10
CA ARG A 119 -35.89 35.22 52.62
C ARG A 119 -37.06 35.17 53.62
N MET A 120 -37.38 33.99 54.17
CA MET A 120 -38.40 33.88 55.23
C MET A 120 -38.03 34.69 56.48
N GLY A 121 -36.74 34.72 56.86
CA GLY A 121 -36.25 35.54 57.97
C GLY A 121 -36.43 37.04 57.73
N LEU A 122 -36.19 37.50 56.49
CA LEU A 122 -36.40 38.90 56.09
C LEU A 122 -37.89 39.28 56.13
N GLU A 123 -38.77 38.45 55.56
CA GLU A 123 -40.23 38.66 55.63
C GLU A 123 -40.73 38.72 57.09
N GLN A 124 -40.15 37.91 57.98
CA GLN A 124 -40.50 37.94 59.40
C GLN A 124 -40.01 39.22 60.10
N ALA A 125 -38.82 39.71 59.77
CA ALA A 125 -38.29 40.98 60.29
C ALA A 125 -39.12 42.18 59.80
N GLU A 126 -39.49 42.22 58.52
CA GLU A 126 -40.36 43.25 57.94
C GLU A 126 -41.71 43.31 58.65
N ARG A 127 -42.34 42.15 58.93
CA ARG A 127 -43.59 42.09 59.70
C ARG A 127 -43.44 42.68 61.11
N ARG A 128 -42.33 42.40 61.80
CA ARG A 128 -42.06 42.94 63.15
C ARG A 128 -41.82 44.45 63.12
N CYS A 129 -41.11 44.96 62.11
CA CYS A 129 -40.94 46.40 61.90
C CYS A 129 -42.30 47.09 61.67
N ALA A 130 -43.15 46.52 60.80
CA ALA A 130 -44.49 47.05 60.53
C ALA A 130 -45.41 47.03 61.76
N GLU A 131 -45.32 46.01 62.62
CA GLU A 131 -46.04 45.96 63.90
C GLU A 131 -45.59 47.07 64.86
N LEU A 132 -44.28 47.29 64.99
CA LEU A 132 -43.72 48.36 65.83
C LEU A 132 -44.08 49.76 65.30
N GLU A 133 -44.08 49.96 63.98
CA GLU A 133 -44.51 51.22 63.36
C GLU A 133 -46.02 51.49 63.58
N ARG A 134 -46.87 50.45 63.57
CA ARG A 134 -48.29 50.59 63.95
C ARG A 134 -48.47 50.95 65.42
N LEU A 135 -47.63 50.43 66.31
CA LEU A 135 -47.67 50.77 67.74
C LEU A 135 -47.16 52.20 68.02
N GLY A 136 -46.27 52.73 67.18
CA GLY A 136 -45.72 54.10 67.29
C GLY A 136 -46.61 55.21 66.70
N GLY A 137 -47.64 54.88 65.91
CA GLY A 137 -48.53 55.84 65.24
C GLY A 137 -49.72 56.36 66.06
N GLY A 138 -49.85 55.95 67.32
CA GLY A 138 -50.91 56.39 68.22
C GLY A 138 -50.67 57.81 68.75
N SER A 139 -51.26 58.81 68.09
CA SER A 139 -51.35 60.18 68.59
C SER A 139 -52.13 60.23 69.91
N THR A 140 -51.42 60.44 71.03
CA THR A 140 -52.03 60.91 72.28
C THR A 140 -51.25 62.09 72.83
N ASP A 141 -51.95 63.21 72.89
CA ASP A 141 -51.61 64.42 73.63
C ASP A 141 -51.66 64.08 75.13
N VAL A 142 -50.49 63.80 75.73
CA VAL A 142 -50.37 63.50 77.16
C VAL A 142 -49.12 64.17 77.70
N GLY A 143 -49.34 64.98 78.75
CA GLY A 143 -48.34 65.78 79.43
C GLY A 143 -47.11 64.99 79.90
N GLU A 144 -46.02 65.74 79.98
CA GLU A 144 -44.65 65.38 80.38
C GLU A 144 -44.49 64.12 81.24
N ASN A 145 -44.38 62.97 80.57
CA ASN A 145 -44.04 61.70 81.22
C ASN A 145 -42.65 61.25 80.74
N ALA A 146 -41.63 61.47 81.57
CA ALA A 146 -40.22 61.20 81.24
C ALA A 146 -39.97 59.72 80.86
N ASP A 147 -40.76 58.80 81.42
CA ASP A 147 -40.66 57.37 81.14
C ASP A 147 -41.12 57.02 79.72
N LEU A 148 -42.15 57.70 79.20
CA LEU A 148 -42.57 57.57 77.79
C LEU A 148 -41.47 58.06 76.84
N ARG A 149 -40.76 59.14 77.18
CA ARG A 149 -39.61 59.60 76.37
C ARG A 149 -38.45 58.60 76.41
N LYS A 150 -38.24 57.91 77.54
CA LYS A 150 -37.22 56.86 77.66
C LYS A 150 -37.60 55.61 76.85
N GLN A 151 -38.87 55.20 76.89
CA GLN A 151 -39.40 54.10 76.06
C GLN A 151 -39.34 54.45 74.56
N LEU A 152 -39.73 55.66 74.16
CA LEU A 152 -39.62 56.10 72.77
C LEU A 152 -38.17 56.13 72.28
N ARG A 153 -37.20 56.54 73.12
CA ARG A 153 -35.76 56.45 72.78
C ARG A 153 -35.29 55.00 72.66
N ALA A 154 -35.76 54.11 73.54
CA ALA A 154 -35.43 52.68 73.45
C ALA A 154 -35.99 52.05 72.16
N TYR A 155 -37.24 52.35 71.81
CA TYR A 155 -37.84 51.91 70.55
C TYR A 155 -37.17 52.52 69.32
N ALA A 156 -36.75 53.79 69.38
CA ALA A 156 -36.00 54.41 68.28
C ALA A 156 -34.65 53.70 68.02
N ILE A 157 -33.92 53.35 69.10
CA ILE A 157 -32.68 52.57 69.00
C ILE A 157 -32.95 51.16 68.47
N GLU A 158 -34.05 50.52 68.88
CA GLU A 158 -34.44 49.20 68.40
C GLU A 158 -34.82 49.22 66.91
N VAL A 159 -35.58 50.22 66.45
CA VAL A 159 -35.90 50.43 65.03
C VAL A 159 -34.63 50.67 64.21
N GLU A 160 -33.69 51.47 64.71
CA GLU A 160 -32.42 51.72 64.01
C GLU A 160 -31.52 50.47 63.96
N LYS A 161 -31.54 49.65 65.02
CA LYS A 161 -30.89 48.33 65.02
C LYS A 161 -31.52 47.40 63.99
N LEU A 162 -32.86 47.31 63.95
CA LEU A 162 -33.58 46.48 62.98
C LEU A 162 -33.35 46.92 61.54
N ARG A 163 -33.24 48.24 61.27
CA ARG A 163 -32.86 48.75 59.95
C ARG A 163 -31.45 48.31 59.54
N ARG A 164 -30.47 48.42 60.45
CA ARG A 164 -29.10 47.91 60.20
C ARG A 164 -29.08 46.40 59.97
N ASP A 165 -29.84 45.64 60.75
CA ASP A 165 -29.95 44.19 60.58
C ASP A 165 -30.61 43.83 59.23
N MET A 166 -31.63 44.58 58.81
CA MET A 166 -32.31 44.42 57.52
C MET A 166 -31.40 44.77 56.33
N GLU A 167 -30.63 45.86 56.42
CA GLU A 167 -29.60 46.20 55.42
C GLU A 167 -28.53 45.10 55.33
N GLY A 168 -28.08 44.56 56.47
CA GLY A 168 -27.16 43.44 56.53
C GLY A 168 -27.72 42.17 55.87
N LEU A 169 -29.00 41.86 56.11
CA LEU A 169 -29.69 40.73 55.48
C LEU A 169 -29.87 40.94 53.96
N HIS A 170 -30.21 42.15 53.51
CA HIS A 170 -30.28 42.46 52.07
C HIS A 170 -28.92 42.32 51.40
N ALA A 171 -27.85 42.82 52.02
CA ALA A 171 -26.49 42.66 51.51
C ALA A 171 -26.10 41.18 51.43
N SER A 172 -26.38 40.40 52.49
CA SER A 172 -26.13 38.95 52.50
C SER A 172 -26.92 38.22 51.42
N ASN A 173 -28.21 38.53 51.25
CA ASN A 173 -29.05 37.93 50.21
C ASN A 173 -28.58 38.31 48.79
N SER A 174 -28.12 39.55 48.59
CA SER A 174 -27.52 39.98 47.32
C SER A 174 -26.24 39.21 46.98
N VAL A 175 -25.40 38.90 47.98
CA VAL A 175 -24.20 38.07 47.76
C VAL A 175 -24.59 36.62 47.46
N SER A 176 -25.52 36.04 48.23
CA SER A 176 -25.98 34.67 48.01
C SER A 176 -26.65 34.48 46.63
N THR A 177 -27.43 35.47 46.18
CA THR A 177 -28.03 35.43 44.83
C THR A 177 -27.00 35.54 43.72
N GLN A 178 -25.96 36.37 43.86
CA GLN A 178 -24.83 36.41 42.92
C GLN A 178 -24.06 35.09 42.86
N VAL A 179 -23.81 34.46 44.02
CA VAL A 179 -23.14 33.14 44.08
C VAL A 179 -23.98 32.08 43.37
N LEU A 180 -25.30 32.06 43.59
CA LEU A 180 -26.21 31.14 42.91
C LEU A 180 -26.20 31.36 41.39
N GLN A 181 -26.22 32.61 40.93
CA GLN A 181 -26.14 32.93 39.49
C GLN A 181 -24.82 32.43 38.88
N LYS A 182 -23.71 32.62 39.58
CA LYS A 182 -22.40 32.14 39.13
C LYS A 182 -22.36 30.60 39.04
N MET A 183 -22.84 29.91 40.07
CA MET A 183 -22.94 28.45 40.10
C MET A 183 -23.86 27.91 38.99
N HIS A 184 -24.95 28.61 38.67
CA HIS A 184 -25.81 28.26 37.55
C HIS A 184 -25.08 28.38 36.20
N ALA A 185 -24.34 29.47 35.97
CA ALA A 185 -23.55 29.64 34.75
C ALA A 185 -22.46 28.57 34.61
N GLU A 186 -21.73 28.25 35.70
CA GLU A 186 -20.72 27.18 35.71
C GLU A 186 -21.33 25.81 35.41
N ARG A 187 -22.54 25.53 35.91
CA ARG A 187 -23.26 24.29 35.61
C ARG A 187 -23.65 24.21 34.13
N GLU A 188 -24.14 25.29 33.54
CA GLU A 188 -24.50 25.33 32.12
C GLU A 188 -23.28 25.11 31.22
N GLU A 189 -22.14 25.74 31.55
CA GLU A 189 -20.87 25.54 30.84
C GLU A 189 -20.39 24.08 30.93
N LEU A 190 -20.43 23.47 32.12
CA LEU A 190 -20.08 22.05 32.29
C LEU A 190 -21.03 21.12 31.53
N GLN A 191 -22.31 21.44 31.48
CA GLN A 191 -23.31 20.67 30.74
C GLN A 191 -23.06 20.74 29.23
N GLU A 192 -22.72 21.92 28.70
CA GLU A 192 -22.32 22.08 27.29
C GLU A 192 -21.04 21.30 26.98
N LYS A 193 -20.03 21.38 27.86
CA LYS A 193 -18.78 20.61 27.72
C LYS A 193 -19.04 19.10 27.71
N HIS A 194 -19.93 18.61 28.57
CA HIS A 194 -20.32 17.21 28.61
C HIS A 194 -20.98 16.76 27.30
N LEU A 195 -21.90 17.55 26.73
CA LEU A 195 -22.54 17.25 25.45
C LEU A 195 -21.51 17.22 24.30
N ARG A 196 -20.57 18.17 24.27
CA ARG A 196 -19.49 18.18 23.27
C ARG A 196 -18.62 16.93 23.34
N LEU A 197 -18.18 16.54 24.54
CA LEU A 197 -17.40 15.31 24.74
C LEU A 197 -18.19 14.05 24.37
N GLN A 198 -19.49 14.04 24.63
CA GLN A 198 -20.37 12.93 24.24
C GLN A 198 -20.48 12.80 22.71
N ASP A 199 -20.60 13.91 21.99
CA ASP A 199 -20.61 13.94 20.52
C ASP A 199 -19.26 13.50 19.93
N GLU A 200 -18.14 13.96 20.51
CA GLU A 200 -16.79 13.52 20.13
C GLU A 200 -16.61 12.00 20.35
N HIS A 201 -17.07 11.48 21.48
CA HIS A 201 -17.03 10.05 21.75
C HIS A 201 -17.84 9.24 20.72
N ARG A 202 -19.02 9.76 20.33
CA ARG A 202 -19.85 9.12 19.29
C ARG A 202 -19.15 9.12 17.93
N GLN A 203 -18.53 10.24 17.53
CA GLN A 203 -17.77 10.34 16.29
C GLN A 203 -16.57 9.37 16.27
N ASN A 204 -15.86 9.25 17.40
CA ASN A 204 -14.74 8.32 17.54
C ASN A 204 -15.21 6.85 17.45
N LEU A 205 -16.38 6.51 18.02
CA LEU A 205 -16.96 5.17 17.87
C LEU A 205 -17.31 4.85 16.42
N ASP A 206 -17.89 5.81 15.70
CA ASP A 206 -18.22 5.66 14.28
C ASP A 206 -16.94 5.51 13.42
N GLU A 207 -15.88 6.25 13.75
CA GLU A 207 -14.59 6.10 13.09
C GLU A 207 -13.92 4.75 13.38
N CYS A 208 -13.93 4.28 14.63
CA CYS A 208 -13.47 2.94 14.99
C CYS A 208 -14.23 1.84 14.24
N LYS A 209 -15.55 2.00 14.09
CA LYS A 209 -16.38 1.08 13.30
C LYS A 209 -15.98 1.09 11.83
N ARG A 210 -15.80 2.28 11.23
CA ARG A 210 -15.33 2.45 9.84
C ARG A 210 -13.96 1.80 9.60
N LEU A 211 -13.02 1.96 10.54
CA LEU A 211 -11.70 1.32 10.46
C LEU A 211 -11.79 -0.21 10.60
N SER A 212 -12.66 -0.71 11.49
CA SER A 212 -12.93 -2.14 11.62
C SER A 212 -13.47 -2.75 10.32
N ASP A 213 -14.43 -2.07 9.67
CA ASP A 213 -14.99 -2.50 8.38
C ASP A 213 -13.93 -2.48 7.27
N LEU A 214 -13.06 -1.46 7.26
CA LEU A 214 -11.94 -1.36 6.33
C LEU A 214 -10.96 -2.53 6.51
N HIS A 215 -10.55 -2.83 7.75
CA HIS A 215 -9.71 -4.00 8.06
C HIS A 215 -10.39 -5.32 7.69
N GLY A 216 -11.71 -5.44 7.86
CA GLY A 216 -12.49 -6.58 7.39
C GLY A 216 -12.38 -6.76 5.87
N SER A 217 -12.53 -5.67 5.12
CA SER A 217 -12.40 -5.68 3.65
C SER A 217 -10.98 -6.02 3.18
N GLU A 218 -9.95 -5.51 3.88
CA GLU A 218 -8.55 -5.81 3.57
C GLU A 218 -8.21 -7.28 3.84
N ARG A 219 -8.69 -7.86 4.95
CA ARG A 219 -8.53 -9.30 5.22
C ARG A 219 -9.16 -10.14 4.12
N GLN A 220 -10.37 -9.80 3.68
CA GLN A 220 -11.02 -10.49 2.56
C GLN A 220 -10.23 -10.35 1.25
N HIS A 221 -9.66 -9.17 0.97
CA HIS A 221 -8.82 -8.96 -0.20
C HIS A 221 -7.54 -9.80 -0.15
N ARG A 222 -6.88 -9.83 1.01
CA ARG A 222 -5.69 -10.68 1.25
C ARG A 222 -6.01 -12.15 1.08
N GLN A 223 -7.13 -12.62 1.60
CA GLN A 223 -7.59 -14.00 1.42
C GLN A 223 -7.84 -14.33 -0.06
N ARG A 224 -8.44 -13.41 -0.84
CA ARG A 224 -8.60 -13.60 -2.29
C ARG A 224 -7.27 -13.69 -3.03
N LEU A 225 -6.30 -12.84 -2.69
CA LEU A 225 -4.96 -12.89 -3.28
C LEU A 225 -4.23 -14.19 -2.93
N GLU A 226 -4.37 -14.66 -1.69
CA GLU A 226 -3.78 -15.92 -1.23
C GLU A 226 -4.40 -17.12 -1.95
N SER A 227 -5.73 -17.15 -2.13
CA SER A 227 -6.39 -18.17 -2.94
C SER A 227 -5.96 -18.11 -4.42
N GLN A 228 -5.77 -16.92 -5.00
CA GLN A 228 -5.24 -16.78 -6.36
C GLN A 228 -3.80 -17.30 -6.46
N PHE A 229 -2.96 -17.01 -5.46
CA PHE A 229 -1.57 -17.46 -5.46
C PHE A 229 -1.48 -18.98 -5.29
N GLN A 230 -2.30 -19.58 -4.43
CA GLN A 230 -2.42 -21.04 -4.30
C GLN A 230 -2.88 -21.68 -5.61
N GLY A 231 -3.87 -21.09 -6.29
CA GLY A 231 -4.32 -21.54 -7.60
C GLY A 231 -3.23 -21.49 -8.68
N GLN A 232 -2.45 -20.40 -8.74
CA GLN A 232 -1.31 -20.31 -9.66
C GLN A 232 -0.17 -21.28 -9.30
N SER A 233 0.03 -21.56 -8.02
CA SER A 233 1.04 -22.51 -7.55
C SER A 233 0.67 -23.94 -7.96
N SER A 234 -0.59 -24.35 -7.77
CA SER A 234 -1.06 -25.68 -8.17
C SER A 234 -1.07 -25.85 -9.69
N GLU A 235 -1.41 -24.80 -10.45
CA GLU A 235 -1.32 -24.80 -11.91
C GLU A 235 0.14 -25.00 -12.39
N LYS A 236 1.10 -24.28 -11.80
CA LYS A 236 2.52 -24.44 -12.12
C LYS A 236 3.07 -25.80 -11.74
N GLU A 237 2.62 -26.37 -10.62
CA GLU A 237 3.00 -27.71 -10.19
C GLU A 237 2.44 -28.78 -11.13
N ALA A 238 1.21 -28.62 -11.61
CA ALA A 238 0.62 -29.48 -12.63
C ALA A 238 1.37 -29.37 -13.98
N GLU A 239 1.74 -28.14 -14.42
CA GLU A 239 2.57 -27.95 -15.61
C GLU A 239 3.96 -28.61 -15.46
N ALA A 240 4.60 -28.49 -14.30
CA ALA A 240 5.89 -29.11 -14.04
C ALA A 240 5.80 -30.64 -14.11
N THR A 241 4.75 -31.22 -13.53
CA THR A 241 4.47 -32.65 -13.57
C THR A 241 4.23 -33.12 -15.01
N MET A 242 3.43 -32.40 -15.78
CA MET A 242 3.18 -32.71 -17.19
C MET A 242 4.47 -32.65 -18.04
N ARG A 243 5.32 -31.64 -17.83
CA ARG A 243 6.63 -31.55 -18.52
C ARG A 243 7.54 -32.71 -18.14
N GLN A 244 7.54 -33.12 -16.87
CA GLN A 244 8.33 -34.26 -16.41
C GLN A 244 7.86 -35.57 -17.04
N GLU A 245 6.54 -35.81 -17.11
CA GLU A 245 5.96 -36.99 -17.76
C GLU A 245 6.30 -37.04 -19.26
N SER A 246 6.21 -35.90 -19.96
CA SER A 246 6.62 -35.78 -21.36
C SER A 246 8.10 -36.14 -21.57
N PHE A 247 8.98 -35.68 -20.69
CA PHE A 247 10.41 -36.01 -20.73
C PHE A 247 10.68 -37.50 -20.51
N VAL A 248 9.94 -38.13 -19.59
CA VAL A 248 10.01 -39.57 -19.34
C VAL A 248 9.56 -40.36 -20.58
N GLU A 249 8.46 -39.95 -21.21
CA GLU A 249 7.96 -40.57 -22.44
C GLU A 249 8.96 -40.42 -23.59
N GLN A 250 9.57 -39.24 -23.76
CA GLN A 250 10.59 -39.01 -24.77
C GLN A 250 11.82 -39.91 -24.54
N THR A 251 12.27 -40.03 -23.30
CA THR A 251 13.39 -40.90 -22.92
C THR A 251 13.09 -42.36 -23.25
N ARG A 252 11.85 -42.81 -23.01
CA ARG A 252 11.40 -44.17 -23.37
C ARG A 252 11.45 -44.40 -24.88
N LYS A 253 10.97 -43.45 -25.68
CA LYS A 253 11.04 -43.52 -27.16
C LYS A 253 12.49 -43.61 -27.66
N TYR A 254 13.41 -42.86 -27.06
CA TYR A 254 14.83 -42.96 -27.40
C TYR A 254 15.44 -44.32 -27.01
N GLN A 255 15.04 -44.90 -25.89
CA GLN A 255 15.49 -46.24 -25.51
C GLN A 255 14.97 -47.31 -26.48
N GLU A 256 13.72 -47.21 -26.92
CA GLU A 256 13.13 -48.10 -27.93
C GLU A 256 13.85 -47.97 -29.28
N LEU A 257 14.15 -46.74 -29.72
CA LEU A 257 14.93 -46.48 -30.93
C LEU A 257 16.34 -47.08 -30.82
N ALA A 258 17.04 -46.84 -29.71
CA ALA A 258 18.38 -47.39 -29.49
C ALA A 258 18.39 -48.92 -29.50
N LYS A 259 17.34 -49.56 -28.94
CA LYS A 259 17.16 -51.01 -29.02
C LYS A 259 16.94 -51.47 -30.46
N SER A 260 16.10 -50.77 -31.23
CA SER A 260 15.86 -51.08 -32.64
C SER A 260 17.13 -50.98 -33.47
N VAL A 261 17.93 -49.93 -33.28
CA VAL A 261 19.21 -49.75 -34.00
C VAL A 261 20.19 -50.87 -33.66
N ARG A 262 20.29 -51.28 -32.39
CA ARG A 262 21.14 -52.43 -31.99
C ARG A 262 20.68 -53.73 -32.64
N ASN A 263 19.37 -53.98 -32.68
CA ASN A 263 18.83 -55.17 -33.34
C ASN A 263 19.16 -55.15 -34.85
N GLN A 264 18.98 -54.00 -35.51
CA GLN A 264 19.31 -53.85 -36.92
C GLN A 264 20.81 -54.03 -37.18
N GLN A 265 21.67 -53.54 -36.28
CA GLN A 265 23.12 -53.74 -36.38
C GLN A 265 23.51 -55.23 -36.19
N GLN A 266 22.82 -55.95 -35.31
CA GLN A 266 23.00 -57.40 -35.16
C GLN A 266 22.54 -58.17 -36.40
N GLU A 267 21.40 -57.78 -36.98
CA GLU A 267 20.87 -58.38 -38.21
C GLU A 267 21.83 -58.15 -39.38
N LEU A 268 22.29 -56.92 -39.61
CA LEU A 268 23.30 -56.62 -40.62
C LEU A 268 24.63 -57.38 -40.39
N SER A 269 25.06 -57.51 -39.14
CA SER A 269 26.26 -58.30 -38.81
C SER A 269 26.07 -59.78 -39.15
N ARG A 270 24.86 -60.31 -38.96
CA ARG A 270 24.53 -61.68 -39.32
C ARG A 270 24.46 -61.85 -40.84
N ASP A 271 23.85 -60.91 -41.55
CA ASP A 271 23.79 -60.91 -43.02
C ASP A 271 25.21 -60.86 -43.63
N CYS A 272 26.13 -60.10 -43.03
CA CYS A 272 27.52 -60.06 -43.45
C CYS A 272 28.23 -61.42 -43.24
N GLN A 273 27.96 -62.10 -42.12
CA GLN A 273 28.49 -63.44 -41.86
C GLN A 273 27.92 -64.47 -42.85
N GLU A 274 26.60 -64.45 -43.07
CA GLU A 274 25.95 -65.33 -44.05
C GLU A 274 26.49 -65.07 -45.47
N ALA A 275 26.75 -63.81 -45.83
CA ALA A 275 27.37 -63.46 -47.12
C ALA A 275 28.83 -63.93 -47.23
N GLU A 276 29.62 -63.83 -46.15
CA GLU A 276 30.99 -64.38 -46.10
C GLU A 276 31.00 -65.91 -46.22
N GLU A 277 30.09 -66.60 -45.53
CA GLU A 277 29.91 -68.06 -45.66
C GLU A 277 29.51 -68.43 -47.09
N LEU A 278 28.58 -67.68 -47.69
CA LEU A 278 28.17 -67.88 -49.09
C LEU A 278 29.35 -67.66 -50.05
N ALA A 279 30.14 -66.61 -49.82
CA ALA A 279 31.33 -66.33 -50.62
C ALA A 279 32.35 -67.49 -50.54
N GLN A 280 32.61 -68.01 -49.34
CA GLN A 280 33.46 -69.19 -49.16
C GLN A 280 32.88 -70.43 -49.86
N HIS A 281 31.56 -70.63 -49.80
CA HIS A 281 30.88 -71.69 -50.54
C HIS A 281 31.01 -71.52 -52.06
N THR A 282 30.86 -70.29 -52.58
CA THR A 282 31.05 -70.01 -54.01
C THR A 282 32.50 -70.18 -54.45
N GLU A 283 33.48 -69.87 -53.61
CA GLU A 283 34.90 -70.08 -53.91
C GLU A 283 35.24 -71.58 -53.93
N LYS A 284 34.73 -72.35 -52.96
CA LYS A 284 34.82 -73.82 -52.97
C LYS A 284 34.15 -74.41 -54.20
N PHE A 285 32.92 -73.99 -54.49
CA PHE A 285 32.17 -74.43 -55.66
C PHE A 285 32.87 -74.03 -56.95
N ALA A 286 33.45 -72.83 -57.06
CA ALA A 286 34.25 -72.42 -58.23
C ALA A 286 35.51 -73.27 -58.36
N GLY A 287 36.14 -73.67 -57.25
CA GLY A 287 37.24 -74.64 -57.23
C GLY A 287 36.82 -76.01 -57.74
N GLU A 288 35.69 -76.54 -57.25
CA GLU A 288 35.08 -77.80 -57.70
C GLU A 288 34.65 -77.72 -59.17
N LEU A 289 34.04 -76.61 -59.60
CA LEU A 289 33.63 -76.35 -60.97
C LEU A 289 34.84 -76.22 -61.90
N LYS A 290 35.97 -75.67 -61.42
CA LYS A 290 37.24 -75.63 -62.18
C LYS A 290 37.84 -77.03 -62.33
N GLN A 291 37.71 -77.90 -61.33
CA GLN A 291 38.05 -79.33 -61.43
C GLN A 291 37.10 -80.06 -62.38
N LEU A 292 35.79 -79.78 -62.30
CA LEU A 292 34.75 -80.37 -63.12
C LEU A 292 34.83 -79.91 -64.59
N LEU A 293 35.15 -78.63 -64.85
CA LEU A 293 35.44 -78.07 -66.18
C LEU A 293 36.77 -78.59 -66.75
N GLY A 294 37.71 -78.95 -65.88
CA GLY A 294 38.86 -79.77 -66.25
C GLY A 294 38.49 -81.18 -66.71
N HIS A 295 37.32 -81.70 -66.31
CA HIS A 295 36.80 -83.02 -66.70
C HIS A 295 35.71 -82.95 -67.79
N THR A 296 35.01 -81.83 -67.95
CA THR A 296 33.89 -81.65 -68.90
C THR A 296 34.29 -80.94 -70.19
N ARG A 297 35.61 -80.76 -70.44
CA ARG A 297 36.12 -80.47 -71.79
C ARG A 297 35.88 -81.62 -72.79
N GLU A 298 35.45 -82.79 -72.32
CA GLU A 298 35.07 -83.94 -73.16
C GLU A 298 33.56 -84.25 -73.20
N ALA A 299 32.70 -83.47 -72.55
CA ALA A 299 31.26 -83.76 -72.54
C ALA A 299 30.41 -82.48 -72.50
N ASN A 300 30.05 -81.96 -73.67
CA ASN A 300 28.65 -82.00 -74.13
C ASN A 300 28.37 -81.01 -75.27
N SER A 301 28.06 -81.59 -76.43
CA SER A 301 27.09 -81.05 -77.39
C SER A 301 25.73 -81.68 -77.09
N ALA A 302 25.03 -81.24 -76.05
CA ALA A 302 23.61 -81.57 -75.85
C ALA A 302 23.05 -80.70 -74.71
N GLY A 303 22.25 -79.70 -75.07
CA GLY A 303 21.46 -78.96 -74.09
C GLY A 303 21.28 -77.51 -74.48
N GLU A 304 20.69 -77.24 -75.65
CA GLU A 304 20.39 -75.86 -76.06
C GLU A 304 18.94 -75.45 -75.66
N ASP A 305 18.06 -76.43 -75.44
CA ASP A 305 16.66 -76.17 -75.10
C ASP A 305 16.41 -76.05 -73.58
N GLN A 306 17.25 -76.68 -72.76
CA GLN A 306 17.15 -76.60 -71.30
C GLN A 306 17.54 -75.22 -70.77
N TRP A 307 18.52 -74.57 -71.42
CA TRP A 307 18.94 -73.21 -71.08
C TRP A 307 17.93 -72.15 -71.53
N LYS A 308 17.19 -72.40 -72.62
CA LYS A 308 16.11 -71.49 -73.05
C LYS A 308 14.94 -71.51 -72.06
N GLN A 309 14.58 -72.68 -71.52
CA GLN A 309 13.53 -72.77 -70.49
C GLN A 309 13.95 -72.13 -69.17
N GLU A 310 15.19 -72.35 -68.72
CA GLU A 310 15.68 -71.75 -67.49
C GLU A 310 15.87 -70.24 -67.63
N ALA A 311 16.33 -69.75 -68.80
CA ALA A 311 16.40 -68.32 -69.11
C ALA A 311 15.00 -67.66 -69.08
N HIS A 312 13.97 -68.32 -69.61
CA HIS A 312 12.60 -67.82 -69.54
C HIS A 312 12.06 -67.78 -68.11
N ARG A 313 12.34 -68.79 -67.29
CA ARG A 313 11.93 -68.80 -65.87
C ARG A 313 12.55 -67.64 -65.10
N LEU A 314 13.86 -67.42 -65.30
CA LEU A 314 14.59 -66.34 -64.66
C LEU A 314 14.10 -64.96 -65.12
N ASP A 315 13.79 -64.78 -66.41
CA ASP A 315 13.25 -63.52 -66.95
C ASP A 315 11.86 -63.20 -66.33
N GLU A 316 11.05 -64.23 -66.05
CA GLU A 316 9.76 -64.05 -65.41
C GLU A 316 9.87 -63.73 -63.90
N GLU A 317 10.82 -64.34 -63.20
CA GLU A 317 11.15 -63.97 -61.82
C GLU A 317 11.69 -62.53 -61.73
N LEU A 318 12.52 -62.11 -62.69
CA LEU A 318 13.04 -60.74 -62.79
C LEU A 318 11.92 -59.72 -63.03
N ARG A 319 10.93 -60.05 -63.86
CA ARG A 319 9.73 -59.21 -64.04
C ARG A 319 8.93 -59.06 -62.74
N LYS A 320 8.69 -60.16 -62.01
CA LYS A 320 7.97 -60.13 -60.72
C LYS A 320 8.71 -59.29 -59.67
N LEU A 321 10.03 -59.43 -59.60
CA LEU A 321 10.85 -58.65 -58.68
C LEU A 321 10.84 -57.16 -59.04
N THR A 322 10.87 -56.83 -60.34
CA THR A 322 10.80 -55.45 -60.83
C THR A 322 9.45 -54.80 -60.49
N THR A 323 8.34 -55.53 -60.60
CA THR A 323 7.02 -55.04 -60.19
C THR A 323 6.95 -54.77 -58.69
N HIS A 324 7.51 -55.67 -57.86
CA HIS A 324 7.53 -55.49 -56.41
C HIS A 324 8.39 -54.29 -55.98
N HIS A 325 9.54 -54.07 -56.61
CA HIS A 325 10.36 -52.88 -56.37
C HIS A 325 9.64 -51.58 -56.77
N ARG A 326 8.84 -51.61 -57.85
CA ARG A 326 8.07 -50.45 -58.28
C ARG A 326 6.96 -50.09 -57.28
N GLU A 327 6.30 -51.09 -56.71
CA GLU A 327 5.28 -50.88 -55.67
C GLU A 327 5.89 -50.41 -54.35
N ALA A 328 7.01 -51.01 -53.92
CA ALA A 328 7.76 -50.55 -52.76
C ALA A 328 8.29 -49.11 -52.93
N ALA A 329 8.74 -48.73 -54.13
CA ALA A 329 9.13 -47.35 -54.41
C ALA A 329 7.95 -46.38 -54.34
N LYS A 330 6.74 -46.82 -54.69
CA LYS A 330 5.52 -46.01 -54.59
C LYS A 330 5.14 -45.77 -53.12
N THR A 331 5.13 -46.80 -52.28
CA THR A 331 4.81 -46.68 -50.86
C THR A 331 5.82 -45.80 -50.12
N VAL A 332 7.11 -45.89 -50.45
CA VAL A 332 8.14 -45.00 -49.88
C VAL A 332 7.90 -43.53 -50.25
N ARG A 333 7.47 -43.23 -51.49
CA ARG A 333 7.13 -41.85 -51.88
C ARG A 333 5.92 -41.32 -51.13
N GLU A 334 4.89 -42.14 -50.94
CA GLU A 334 3.68 -41.76 -50.20
C GLU A 334 3.99 -41.49 -48.72
N LEU A 335 4.83 -42.32 -48.08
CA LEU A 335 5.28 -42.11 -46.71
C LEU A 335 6.10 -40.84 -46.54
N ARG A 336 7.00 -40.54 -47.50
CA ARG A 336 7.77 -39.27 -47.49
C ARG A 336 6.86 -38.06 -47.61
N GLN A 337 5.90 -38.08 -48.53
CA GLN A 337 4.92 -37.00 -48.68
C GLN A 337 4.05 -36.81 -47.43
N ALA A 338 3.71 -37.89 -46.73
CA ALA A 338 2.97 -37.81 -45.47
C ALA A 338 3.83 -37.20 -44.34
N ASP A 339 5.11 -37.58 -44.26
CA ASP A 339 6.05 -37.05 -43.27
C ASP A 339 6.34 -35.55 -43.50
N ASP A 340 6.52 -35.15 -44.75
CA ASP A 340 6.72 -33.73 -45.10
C ASP A 340 5.48 -32.88 -44.73
N LYS A 341 4.27 -33.41 -44.98
CA LYS A 341 3.03 -32.74 -44.56
C LYS A 341 2.91 -32.63 -43.04
N ARG A 342 3.39 -33.63 -42.30
CA ARG A 342 3.39 -33.61 -40.83
C ARG A 342 4.38 -32.57 -40.30
N LYS A 343 5.61 -32.56 -40.81
CA LYS A 343 6.63 -31.56 -40.47
C LYS A 343 6.19 -30.13 -40.77
N ALA A 344 5.51 -29.92 -41.91
CA ALA A 344 4.95 -28.61 -42.25
C ALA A 344 3.91 -28.14 -41.21
N LYS A 345 3.02 -29.04 -40.75
CA LYS A 345 2.04 -28.72 -39.70
C LYS A 345 2.70 -28.46 -38.34
N GLU A 346 3.68 -29.26 -37.96
CA GLU A 346 4.44 -29.08 -36.71
C GLU A 346 5.21 -27.74 -36.71
N SER A 347 5.85 -27.38 -37.82
CA SER A 347 6.50 -26.06 -37.99
C SER A 347 5.50 -24.91 -37.85
N GLN A 348 4.32 -25.03 -38.46
CA GLN A 348 3.30 -23.99 -38.41
C GLN A 348 2.71 -23.82 -37.00
N GLN A 349 2.61 -24.90 -36.23
CA GLN A 349 2.21 -24.84 -34.81
C GLN A 349 3.30 -24.21 -33.93
N ALA A 350 4.57 -24.56 -34.15
CA ALA A 350 5.69 -23.99 -33.42
C ALA A 350 5.79 -22.46 -33.65
N ASP A 351 5.59 -22.00 -34.88
CA ASP A 351 5.60 -20.56 -35.21
C ASP A 351 4.44 -19.82 -34.52
N GLN A 352 3.23 -20.41 -34.48
CA GLN A 352 2.09 -19.82 -33.77
C GLN A 352 2.31 -19.74 -32.26
N GLU A 353 2.94 -20.75 -31.67
CA GLU A 353 3.25 -20.76 -30.24
C GLU A 353 4.34 -19.75 -29.88
N LEU A 354 5.36 -19.60 -30.74
CA LEU A 354 6.38 -18.56 -30.61
C LEU A 354 5.75 -17.15 -30.70
N GLN A 355 4.83 -16.92 -31.64
CA GLN A 355 4.09 -15.65 -31.72
C GLN A 355 3.26 -15.38 -30.46
N ARG A 356 2.54 -16.37 -29.94
CA ARG A 356 1.77 -16.21 -28.69
C ARG A 356 2.66 -15.94 -27.48
N SER A 357 3.81 -16.61 -27.38
CA SER A 357 4.75 -16.41 -26.27
C SER A 357 5.40 -15.02 -26.32
N THR A 358 5.77 -14.55 -27.52
CA THR A 358 6.35 -13.21 -27.73
C THR A 358 5.33 -12.11 -27.45
N GLU A 359 4.06 -12.27 -27.87
CA GLU A 359 2.99 -11.34 -27.50
C GLU A 359 2.70 -11.30 -26.00
N LYS A 360 2.69 -12.47 -25.33
CA LYS A 360 2.55 -12.54 -23.86
C LYS A 360 3.73 -11.88 -23.16
N ALA A 361 4.96 -12.08 -23.64
CA ALA A 361 6.15 -11.44 -23.11
C ALA A 361 6.12 -9.92 -23.33
N LYS A 362 5.65 -9.45 -24.49
CA LYS A 362 5.48 -8.02 -24.79
C LYS A 362 4.42 -7.38 -23.89
N LYS A 363 3.24 -8.00 -23.75
CA LYS A 363 2.18 -7.53 -22.83
C LYS A 363 2.64 -7.55 -21.37
N LYS A 364 3.46 -8.53 -20.97
CA LYS A 364 4.07 -8.58 -19.64
C LYS A 364 5.09 -7.44 -19.46
N MET A 365 5.95 -7.17 -20.43
CA MET A 365 6.87 -6.03 -20.41
C MET A 365 6.13 -4.68 -20.37
N GLU A 366 5.03 -4.53 -21.11
CA GLU A 366 4.19 -3.32 -21.08
C GLU A 366 3.49 -3.15 -19.72
N ARG A 367 3.01 -4.26 -19.13
CA ARG A 367 2.38 -4.26 -17.80
C ARG A 367 3.39 -4.03 -16.68
N ASP A 368 4.62 -4.51 -16.87
CA ASP A 368 5.80 -4.22 -16.04
C ASP A 368 6.48 -2.89 -16.44
N GLY A 369 5.82 -2.07 -17.28
CA GLY A 369 6.21 -0.75 -17.79
C GLY A 369 6.48 0.34 -16.73
N LEU A 370 6.70 -0.06 -15.48
CA LEU A 370 7.39 0.70 -14.44
C LEU A 370 8.84 1.08 -14.81
N MET A 371 9.43 0.52 -15.88
CA MET A 371 10.85 0.71 -16.22
C MET A 371 11.19 1.81 -17.23
N THR A 372 10.23 2.46 -17.89
CA THR A 372 10.55 3.49 -18.91
C THR A 372 9.61 4.68 -18.82
N ASN A 373 9.40 5.22 -17.63
CA ASN A 373 8.95 6.61 -17.57
C ASN A 373 10.15 7.49 -17.98
N PRO A 374 10.13 8.13 -19.17
CA PRO A 374 11.28 8.86 -19.71
C PRO A 374 11.78 9.96 -18.77
N ASN A 375 10.88 10.49 -17.94
CA ASN A 375 11.23 11.49 -16.93
C ASN A 375 12.17 10.93 -15.86
N ILE A 376 12.06 9.64 -15.51
CA ILE A 376 12.93 9.00 -14.50
C ILE A 376 14.33 8.84 -15.05
N ILE A 377 14.46 8.40 -16.31
CA ILE A 377 15.76 8.25 -16.96
C ILE A 377 16.44 9.61 -17.06
N ARG A 378 15.70 10.66 -17.44
CA ARG A 378 16.22 12.04 -17.47
C ARG A 378 16.66 12.54 -16.10
N GLN A 379 15.83 12.35 -15.07
CA GLN A 379 16.16 12.74 -13.69
C GLN A 379 17.39 11.97 -13.16
N MET A 380 17.48 10.66 -13.44
CA MET A 380 18.62 9.83 -13.09
C MET A 380 19.90 10.31 -13.80
N ALA A 381 19.83 10.57 -15.10
CA ALA A 381 20.95 11.09 -15.87
C ALA A 381 21.44 12.44 -15.33
N GLN A 382 20.51 13.35 -14.98
CA GLN A 382 20.84 14.64 -14.36
C GLN A 382 21.56 14.43 -13.00
N ALA A 383 21.01 13.60 -12.12
CA ALA A 383 21.59 13.31 -10.81
C ALA A 383 22.95 12.57 -10.89
N MET A 384 23.16 11.75 -11.92
CA MET A 384 24.43 11.05 -12.18
C MET A 384 25.47 11.92 -12.87
N THR A 385 25.06 12.94 -13.63
CA THR A 385 26.00 13.89 -14.27
C THR A 385 26.62 14.79 -13.22
N GLY A 386 25.80 15.28 -12.30
CA GLY A 386 26.19 16.18 -11.22
C GLY A 386 25.32 17.42 -11.21
N ILE A 387 24.88 17.83 -10.02
CA ILE A 387 24.01 19.00 -9.80
C ILE A 387 24.70 19.92 -8.80
N GLU A 388 24.87 21.19 -9.16
CA GLU A 388 25.44 22.17 -8.24
C GLU A 388 24.42 22.55 -7.17
N VAL A 389 24.85 22.49 -5.91
CA VAL A 389 24.02 22.82 -4.74
C VAL A 389 24.87 23.54 -3.70
N GLU A 390 24.21 24.21 -2.76
CA GLU A 390 24.86 24.70 -1.55
C GLU A 390 24.70 23.66 -0.44
N LYS A 391 25.82 23.05 -0.06
CA LYS A 391 25.86 22.10 1.06
C LYS A 391 26.05 22.88 2.35
N ILE A 392 25.23 22.57 3.36
CA ILE A 392 25.37 23.15 4.69
C ILE A 392 26.32 22.28 5.53
N ASP A 393 27.28 22.93 6.18
CA ASP A 393 28.20 22.28 7.12
C ASP A 393 27.64 22.24 8.56
N GLN A 394 28.37 21.60 9.48
CA GLN A 394 27.97 21.55 10.89
C GLN A 394 28.05 22.91 11.60
N LYS A 395 28.77 23.87 11.01
CA LYS A 395 28.91 25.24 11.52
C LYS A 395 27.88 26.19 10.90
N SER A 396 26.86 25.65 10.23
CA SER A 396 25.81 26.41 9.56
C SER A 396 26.37 27.37 8.50
N ARG A 397 27.39 26.94 7.75
CA ARG A 397 27.89 27.65 6.57
C ARG A 397 27.44 26.93 5.31
N ALA A 398 26.95 27.69 4.34
CA ALA A 398 26.61 27.20 3.02
C ALA A 398 27.86 27.23 2.12
N GLU A 399 28.21 26.09 1.54
CA GLU A 399 29.36 25.97 0.64
C GLU A 399 28.91 25.33 -0.68
N LYS A 400 29.24 25.94 -1.82
CA LYS A 400 28.93 25.38 -3.15
C LYS A 400 29.62 24.05 -3.38
N ARG A 401 28.86 23.04 -3.82
CA ARG A 401 29.31 21.67 -4.09
C ARG A 401 28.63 21.13 -5.33
N LEU A 402 29.34 20.30 -6.09
CA LEU A 402 28.73 19.49 -7.16
C LEU A 402 28.34 18.14 -6.56
N LEU A 403 27.04 17.85 -6.51
CA LEU A 403 26.45 16.63 -5.97
C LEU A 403 26.24 15.60 -7.09
N LYS A 404 26.71 14.36 -6.91
CA LYS A 404 26.59 13.29 -7.91
C LYS A 404 26.14 12.00 -7.26
N VAL A 405 25.13 11.36 -7.86
CA VAL A 405 24.70 10.01 -7.50
C VAL A 405 25.55 9.00 -8.25
N ILE A 406 26.16 8.08 -7.51
CA ILE A 406 26.95 6.97 -8.05
C ILE A 406 26.18 5.68 -7.79
N CYS A 407 25.93 4.95 -8.87
CA CYS A 407 25.20 3.68 -8.90
C CYS A 407 26.14 2.60 -9.45
N ASP A 408 27.15 2.21 -8.68
CA ASP A 408 28.07 1.16 -9.13
C ASP A 408 27.44 -0.22 -8.88
N VAL A 409 26.92 -0.80 -9.95
CA VAL A 409 26.42 -2.18 -9.96
C VAL A 409 27.63 -3.11 -10.04
N LYS A 410 28.26 -3.38 -8.90
CA LYS A 410 29.25 -4.46 -8.84
C LYS A 410 28.56 -5.80 -9.12
N PRO A 411 29.20 -6.72 -9.87
CA PRO A 411 28.64 -8.04 -10.17
C PRO A 411 28.30 -8.78 -8.86
N ARG A 412 27.18 -9.50 -8.87
CA ARG A 412 26.53 -10.15 -7.72
C ARG A 412 27.54 -10.74 -6.73
N GLY A 413 27.56 -10.22 -5.50
CA GLY A 413 28.35 -10.76 -4.38
C GLY A 413 29.17 -9.71 -3.63
N GLN A 414 29.54 -8.61 -4.28
CA GLN A 414 30.05 -7.42 -3.62
C GLN A 414 28.94 -6.37 -3.63
N GLY A 415 28.44 -5.97 -2.46
CA GLY A 415 27.37 -4.96 -2.37
C GLY A 415 27.67 -3.77 -3.28
N GLY A 416 26.73 -3.44 -4.17
CA GLY A 416 26.87 -2.29 -5.05
C GLY A 416 26.97 -1.01 -4.23
N ASP A 417 27.94 -0.16 -4.55
CA ASP A 417 28.15 1.09 -3.84
C ASP A 417 27.11 2.12 -4.33
N LEU A 418 25.98 2.19 -3.62
CA LEU A 418 24.97 3.22 -3.82
C LEU A 418 25.34 4.44 -2.99
N GLN A 419 25.94 5.46 -3.60
CA GLN A 419 26.49 6.60 -2.87
C GLN A 419 26.08 7.92 -3.49
N LEU A 420 25.79 8.90 -2.63
CA LEU A 420 25.74 10.31 -3.01
C LEU A 420 27.07 10.95 -2.65
N ARG A 421 27.83 11.40 -3.65
CA ARG A 421 29.13 12.06 -3.45
C ARG A 421 29.04 13.55 -3.76
N TRP A 422 29.95 14.32 -3.18
CA TRP A 422 30.08 15.74 -3.49
C TRP A 422 31.53 16.19 -3.57
N SER A 423 31.79 17.15 -4.47
CA SER A 423 33.12 17.74 -4.65
C SER A 423 33.07 19.25 -4.43
N LYS A 424 34.20 19.82 -3.99
CA LYS A 424 34.39 21.28 -3.90
C LYS A 424 34.85 21.81 -5.25
N ALA A 425 34.52 23.06 -5.59
CA ALA A 425 35.11 23.72 -6.77
C ALA A 425 36.65 23.60 -6.71
N PRO A 426 37.34 23.23 -7.81
CA PRO A 426 36.89 23.18 -9.21
C PRO A 426 36.25 21.85 -9.67
N TYR A 427 35.68 21.06 -8.74
CA TYR A 427 34.89 19.85 -9.00
C TYR A 427 35.62 18.67 -9.65
N ARG A 428 36.96 18.63 -9.52
CA ARG A 428 37.79 17.59 -10.14
C ARG A 428 37.70 16.24 -9.44
N ASP A 429 37.66 16.24 -8.10
CA ASP A 429 37.80 15.01 -7.30
C ASP A 429 36.59 14.75 -6.40
N PHE A 430 35.97 13.58 -6.55
CA PHE A 430 34.89 13.07 -5.68
C PHE A 430 35.46 12.12 -4.62
N SER A 431 36.06 12.70 -3.58
CA SER A 431 36.64 11.96 -2.46
C SER A 431 35.60 11.11 -1.71
N ASP A 432 35.97 9.89 -1.33
CA ASP A 432 35.13 9.01 -0.49
C ASP A 432 34.75 9.64 0.86
N ARG A 433 35.55 10.58 1.37
CA ARG A 433 35.23 11.32 2.62
C ARG A 433 34.04 12.27 2.46
N SER A 434 33.78 12.69 1.23
CA SER A 434 32.68 13.58 0.85
C SER A 434 31.56 12.76 0.20
N SER A 435 31.14 11.72 0.90
CA SER A 435 30.09 10.81 0.46
C SER A 435 29.06 10.52 1.55
N CYS A 436 27.88 10.12 1.10
CA CYS A 436 26.79 9.56 1.89
C CYS A 436 26.39 8.23 1.27
N ASP A 437 26.47 7.16 2.05
CA ASP A 437 25.98 5.84 1.68
C ASP A 437 24.45 5.85 1.68
N LEU A 438 23.83 5.70 0.50
CA LEU A 438 22.39 5.77 0.33
C LEU A 438 21.67 4.57 0.96
N THR A 439 22.37 3.46 1.19
CA THR A 439 21.79 2.29 1.86
C THR A 439 21.52 2.56 3.35
N LYS A 440 22.28 3.49 3.96
CA LYS A 440 22.19 3.89 5.37
C LYS A 440 21.29 5.09 5.62
N VAL A 441 20.66 5.66 4.58
CA VAL A 441 19.71 6.76 4.75
C VAL A 441 18.43 6.21 5.38
N MET A 442 17.99 6.78 6.50
CA MET A 442 16.77 6.40 7.21
C MET A 442 15.57 7.24 6.79
N SER A 443 15.78 8.51 6.49
CA SER A 443 14.72 9.42 6.06
C SER A 443 15.22 10.57 5.20
N ILE A 444 14.31 11.15 4.42
CA ILE A 444 14.53 12.36 3.63
C ILE A 444 13.58 13.44 4.15
N GLY A 445 14.13 14.57 4.58
CA GLY A 445 13.37 15.78 4.87
C GLY A 445 13.36 16.68 3.65
N TYR A 446 12.19 16.96 3.07
CA TYR A 446 12.02 17.94 1.98
C TYR A 446 11.24 19.15 2.49
N GLY A 447 11.48 20.33 1.94
CA GLY A 447 10.70 21.51 2.29
C GLY A 447 11.04 22.02 3.69
N PHE A 448 10.00 22.30 4.48
CA PHE A 448 10.16 22.66 5.90
C PHE A 448 10.64 21.51 6.79
N ALA A 449 10.60 20.27 6.32
CA ALA A 449 11.20 19.14 7.04
C ALA A 449 12.74 19.06 6.83
N ALA A 450 13.29 19.80 5.88
CA ALA A 450 14.73 19.96 5.74
C ALA A 450 15.25 20.92 6.83
N ARG A 451 16.51 20.77 7.24
CA ARG A 451 17.13 21.63 8.25
C ARG A 451 17.49 23.02 7.71
N ALA A 452 17.80 23.12 6.43
CA ALA A 452 18.29 24.34 5.79
C ALA A 452 17.42 25.59 6.00
N PRO A 453 16.08 25.55 5.83
CA PRO A 453 15.23 26.75 5.96
C PRO A 453 15.15 27.29 7.40
N TRP A 454 15.51 26.48 8.39
CA TRP A 454 15.55 26.88 9.79
C TRP A 454 16.87 27.58 10.14
N LEU A 455 17.97 27.21 9.47
CA LEU A 455 19.29 27.80 9.67
C LEU A 455 19.47 29.07 8.83
N PHE A 456 18.92 29.10 7.62
CA PHE A 456 19.03 30.21 6.67
C PHE A 456 17.62 30.69 6.32
N ARG A 457 17.22 31.83 6.88
CA ARG A 457 15.87 32.39 6.66
C ARG A 457 15.61 32.75 5.19
N ASP A 458 16.67 33.08 4.47
CA ASP A 458 16.60 33.44 3.05
C ASP A 458 16.58 32.21 2.13
N ALA A 459 16.81 31.00 2.66
CA ALA A 459 16.78 29.77 1.88
C ALA A 459 15.32 29.36 1.58
N PRO A 460 14.90 29.33 0.30
CA PRO A 460 13.54 28.96 -0.06
C PRO A 460 13.28 27.48 0.29
N PRO A 461 12.28 27.16 1.15
CA PRO A 461 12.08 25.80 1.63
C PRO A 461 11.89 24.77 0.52
N HIS A 462 11.23 25.14 -0.57
CA HIS A 462 10.94 24.24 -1.69
C HIS A 462 12.19 23.82 -2.49
N LEU A 463 13.34 24.46 -2.28
CA LEU A 463 14.64 24.07 -2.85
C LEU A 463 15.52 23.29 -1.86
N CYS A 464 15.05 23.08 -0.63
CA CYS A 464 15.83 22.49 0.45
C CYS A 464 15.48 21.02 0.66
N PHE A 465 16.50 20.19 0.86
CA PHE A 465 16.32 18.82 1.35
C PHE A 465 17.45 18.39 2.30
N SER A 466 17.14 17.44 3.18
CA SER A 466 18.05 16.86 4.15
C SER A 466 17.99 15.34 4.07
N LEU A 467 19.15 14.69 4.10
CA LEU A 467 19.27 13.23 4.24
C LEU A 467 19.67 12.89 5.66
N HIS A 468 18.90 12.03 6.32
CA HIS A 468 19.19 11.58 7.68
C HIS A 468 19.75 10.16 7.65
N THR A 469 20.90 9.97 8.27
CA THR A 469 21.52 8.67 8.53
C THR A 469 21.57 8.46 10.06
N PRO A 470 21.83 7.24 10.55
CA PRO A 470 21.94 6.99 11.99
C PRO A 470 22.97 7.89 12.70
N SER A 471 24.01 8.30 11.97
CA SER A 471 25.15 9.01 12.56
C SER A 471 25.08 10.53 12.41
N ARG A 472 24.42 11.04 11.36
CA ARG A 472 24.36 12.49 11.04
C ARG A 472 23.30 12.82 9.98
N SER A 473 23.02 14.12 9.83
CA SER A 473 22.28 14.65 8.69
C SER A 473 23.19 15.31 7.66
N PHE A 474 22.71 15.37 6.42
CA PHE A 474 23.33 16.11 5.32
C PHE A 474 22.28 17.04 4.71
N ASP A 475 22.51 18.34 4.74
CA ASP A 475 21.54 19.33 4.27
C ASP A 475 22.05 20.07 3.04
N PHE A 476 21.14 20.27 2.09
CA PHE A 476 21.43 20.84 0.78
C PHE A 476 20.36 21.86 0.38
N ILE A 477 20.78 22.91 -0.31
CA ILE A 477 19.93 23.90 -0.98
C ILE A 477 20.24 23.83 -2.48
N CYS A 478 19.24 23.51 -3.29
CA CYS A 478 19.39 23.45 -4.74
C CYS A 478 19.22 24.83 -5.38
N ASN A 479 19.77 25.00 -6.58
CA ASN A 479 19.66 26.25 -7.34
C ASN A 479 18.31 26.38 -8.08
N SER A 480 17.66 25.27 -8.41
CA SER A 480 16.39 25.27 -9.16
C SER A 480 15.41 24.19 -8.70
N ASP A 481 14.12 24.39 -9.03
CA ASP A 481 13.06 23.40 -8.80
C ASP A 481 13.33 22.07 -9.49
N SER A 482 13.97 22.10 -10.67
CA SER A 482 14.29 20.88 -11.44
C SER A 482 15.40 20.06 -10.77
N ASP A 483 16.36 20.74 -10.15
CA ASP A 483 17.51 20.10 -9.49
C ASP A 483 17.08 19.34 -8.23
N VAL A 484 16.28 20.00 -7.38
CA VAL A 484 15.73 19.35 -6.17
C VAL A 484 14.77 18.22 -6.54
N GLU A 485 13.98 18.38 -7.61
CA GLU A 485 13.13 17.31 -8.11
C GLU A 485 13.93 16.07 -8.53
N ALA A 486 14.98 16.27 -9.35
CA ALA A 486 15.83 15.19 -9.82
C ALA A 486 16.51 14.46 -8.65
N LEU A 487 17.12 15.20 -7.71
CA LEU A 487 17.81 14.61 -6.56
C LEU A 487 16.84 13.89 -5.62
N VAL A 488 15.76 14.53 -5.19
CA VAL A 488 14.84 13.94 -4.20
C VAL A 488 14.16 12.70 -4.76
N LEU A 489 13.69 12.71 -6.01
CA LEU A 489 13.04 11.54 -6.62
C LEU A 489 14.01 10.38 -6.85
N VAL A 490 15.21 10.66 -7.37
CA VAL A 490 16.22 9.63 -7.63
C VAL A 490 16.69 9.00 -6.33
N ILE A 491 17.07 9.81 -5.33
CA ILE A 491 17.53 9.31 -4.03
C ILE A 491 16.43 8.51 -3.33
N SER A 492 15.20 9.02 -3.29
CA SER A 492 14.06 8.31 -2.67
C SER A 492 13.85 6.91 -3.25
N ARG A 493 13.88 6.79 -4.59
CA ARG A 493 13.68 5.51 -5.28
C ARG A 493 14.86 4.56 -5.10
N LEU A 494 16.07 5.09 -5.16
CA LEU A 494 17.30 4.32 -4.96
C LEU A 494 17.36 3.73 -3.54
N CYS A 495 17.09 4.54 -2.51
CA CYS A 495 17.02 4.07 -1.13
C CYS A 495 15.91 3.02 -0.94
N THR A 496 14.70 3.30 -1.45
CA THR A 496 13.56 2.36 -1.39
C THR A 496 13.91 1.03 -2.05
N ARG A 497 14.57 1.06 -3.21
CA ARG A 497 15.02 -0.15 -3.92
C ARG A 497 16.09 -0.91 -3.15
N SER A 498 17.06 -0.22 -2.55
CA SER A 498 18.13 -0.88 -1.80
C SER A 498 17.65 -1.52 -0.50
N GLN A 499 16.66 -0.90 0.16
CA GLN A 499 16.13 -1.35 1.44
C GLN A 499 15.01 -2.38 1.27
N GLY A 500 14.23 -2.28 0.19
CA GLY A 500 13.07 -3.16 -0.05
C GLY A 500 11.78 -2.65 0.59
N TRP A 501 11.79 -1.50 1.27
CA TRP A 501 10.62 -0.83 1.83
C TRP A 501 10.67 0.68 1.54
N PRO A 502 9.51 1.39 1.53
CA PRO A 502 9.47 2.83 1.35
C PRO A 502 10.26 3.58 2.42
N LEU A 503 11.14 4.48 1.98
CA LEU A 503 11.92 5.34 2.87
C LEU A 503 11.03 6.41 3.54
N HIS A 504 11.21 6.67 4.83
CA HIS A 504 10.45 7.70 5.54
C HIS A 504 10.71 9.10 4.95
N GLY A 505 9.65 9.85 4.63
CA GLY A 505 9.75 11.13 3.90
C GLY A 505 10.19 11.00 2.43
N GLY A 506 10.47 9.78 1.95
CA GLY A 506 10.80 9.50 0.56
C GLY A 506 9.62 9.71 -0.38
N VAL A 507 9.93 10.09 -1.62
CA VAL A 507 8.96 10.37 -2.67
C VAL A 507 9.11 9.38 -3.82
N ASN A 508 8.12 8.50 -4.00
CA ASN A 508 8.16 7.41 -4.97
C ASN A 508 7.67 7.81 -6.38
N SER A 509 6.83 8.83 -6.49
CA SER A 509 6.24 9.29 -7.75
C SER A 509 6.44 10.79 -7.98
N HIS A 510 6.51 11.19 -9.25
CA HIS A 510 6.64 12.60 -9.64
C HIS A 510 5.40 13.41 -9.22
N SER A 511 4.19 12.86 -9.34
CA SER A 511 2.96 13.53 -8.90
C SER A 511 2.97 13.85 -7.40
N ARG A 512 3.45 12.91 -6.58
CA ARG A 512 3.61 13.13 -5.13
C ARG A 512 4.63 14.22 -4.85
N PHE A 513 5.73 14.26 -5.58
CA PHE A 513 6.72 15.34 -5.47
C PHE A 513 6.10 16.70 -5.80
N MET A 514 5.35 16.80 -6.90
CA MET A 514 4.70 18.04 -7.31
C MET A 514 3.68 18.54 -6.28
N ALA A 515 2.91 17.63 -5.67
CA ALA A 515 2.01 17.97 -4.56
C ALA A 515 2.78 18.49 -3.34
N MET A 516 3.85 17.80 -2.92
CA MET A 516 4.70 18.22 -1.79
C MET A 516 5.35 19.58 -2.05
N LYS A 517 5.85 19.82 -3.27
CA LYS A 517 6.43 21.10 -3.68
C LYS A 517 5.39 22.22 -3.62
N GLY A 518 4.20 21.99 -4.19
CA GLY A 518 3.09 22.94 -4.15
C GLY A 518 2.71 23.30 -2.71
N TRP A 519 2.56 22.29 -1.85
CA TRP A 519 2.22 22.50 -0.44
C TRP A 519 3.31 23.26 0.32
N THR A 520 4.57 22.97 0.03
CA THR A 520 5.70 23.69 0.63
C THR A 520 5.69 25.17 0.25
N LYS A 521 5.36 25.50 -1.02
CA LYS A 521 5.22 26.90 -1.46
C LYS A 521 4.04 27.61 -0.78
N VAL A 522 2.90 26.93 -0.62
CA VAL A 522 1.74 27.45 0.12
C VAL A 522 2.11 27.74 1.58
N GLN A 523 2.75 26.79 2.26
CA GLN A 523 3.21 26.97 3.64
C GLN A 523 4.22 28.13 3.76
N ALA A 524 5.11 28.28 2.78
CA ALA A 524 6.05 29.41 2.74
C ALA A 524 5.34 30.75 2.60
N ALA A 525 4.34 30.85 1.71
CA ALA A 525 3.53 32.05 1.56
C ALA A 525 2.72 32.38 2.84
N CYS A 526 2.17 31.37 3.52
CA CYS A 526 1.48 31.55 4.81
C CYS A 526 2.42 32.13 5.87
N ARG A 527 3.62 31.55 6.01
CA ARG A 527 4.61 31.99 6.99
C ARG A 527 5.14 33.40 6.68
N ALA A 528 5.41 33.70 5.42
CA ALA A 528 5.86 35.02 4.99
C ALA A 528 4.83 36.12 5.32
N ASN A 529 3.55 35.82 5.11
CA ASN A 529 2.45 36.75 5.38
C ASN A 529 1.97 36.73 6.85
N LYS A 530 2.59 35.91 7.71
CA LYS A 530 2.16 35.67 9.10
C LYS A 530 0.66 35.31 9.20
N SER A 531 0.16 34.58 8.21
CA SER A 531 -1.25 34.22 8.10
C SER A 531 -1.43 32.70 8.19
N THR A 532 -2.60 32.26 8.64
CA THR A 532 -2.93 30.83 8.71
C THR A 532 -3.28 30.32 7.33
N PHE A 533 -3.17 29.01 7.13
CA PHE A 533 -3.59 28.38 5.87
C PHE A 533 -5.06 28.72 5.52
N SER A 534 -5.96 28.68 6.51
CA SER A 534 -7.37 29.05 6.33
C SER A 534 -7.55 30.48 5.84
N THR A 535 -6.77 31.44 6.39
CA THR A 535 -6.83 32.83 5.92
C THR A 535 -6.33 32.99 4.49
N HIS A 536 -5.27 32.29 4.09
CA HIS A 536 -4.79 32.29 2.69
C HIS A 536 -5.81 31.68 1.74
N LEU A 537 -6.49 30.61 2.16
CA LEU A 537 -7.51 29.95 1.36
C LEU A 537 -8.76 30.81 1.20
N LEU A 538 -9.19 31.49 2.27
CA LEU A 538 -10.28 32.47 2.23
C LEU A 538 -9.92 33.67 1.34
N GLU A 539 -8.68 34.17 1.39
CA GLU A 539 -8.20 35.26 0.54
C GLU A 539 -8.12 34.83 -0.95
N ALA A 540 -7.69 33.60 -1.23
CA ALA A 540 -7.70 33.06 -2.58
C ALA A 540 -9.13 32.85 -3.09
N ALA A 541 -10.03 32.33 -2.25
CA ALA A 541 -11.43 32.13 -2.58
C ALA A 541 -12.16 33.46 -2.83
N SER A 542 -11.90 34.50 -2.02
CA SER A 542 -12.48 35.83 -2.23
C SER A 542 -11.97 36.48 -3.52
N LYS A 543 -10.67 36.30 -3.86
CA LYS A 543 -10.12 36.71 -5.15
C LYS A 543 -10.74 35.98 -6.34
N LEU A 544 -11.13 34.70 -6.19
CA LEU A 544 -11.83 33.94 -7.22
C LEU A 544 -13.31 34.32 -7.36
N GLN A 545 -13.98 34.65 -6.25
CA GLN A 545 -15.36 35.15 -6.25
C GLN A 545 -15.47 36.54 -6.87
N LEU A 546 -14.39 37.31 -6.86
CA LEU A 546 -14.24 38.57 -7.61
C LEU A 546 -13.94 38.34 -9.12
N GLY A 547 -14.24 37.14 -9.64
CA GLY A 547 -14.16 36.81 -11.07
C GLY A 547 -14.95 37.77 -11.99
N PRO A 548 -14.70 37.72 -13.30
CA PRO A 548 -14.42 38.87 -14.20
C PRO A 548 -15.59 39.82 -14.52
N SER A 549 -16.71 39.77 -13.81
CA SER A 549 -17.95 40.47 -14.18
C SER A 549 -17.85 42.00 -14.16
N GLN A 550 -16.72 42.59 -13.70
CA GLN A 550 -16.47 44.03 -13.77
C GLN A 550 -15.29 44.46 -14.65
N ARG A 551 -14.59 43.56 -15.34
CA ARG A 551 -13.74 43.95 -16.48
C ARG A 551 -14.45 43.60 -17.76
N GLY A 552 -15.42 44.44 -18.14
CA GLY A 552 -15.80 44.55 -19.55
C GLY A 552 -14.54 44.76 -20.40
N PRO A 553 -14.55 44.37 -21.67
CA PRO A 553 -13.42 44.60 -22.57
C PRO A 553 -13.15 46.10 -22.62
N SER A 554 -12.16 46.57 -21.85
CA SER A 554 -11.59 47.89 -22.10
C SER A 554 -10.92 47.76 -23.45
N LEU A 555 -11.58 48.35 -24.46
CA LEU A 555 -10.98 48.63 -25.75
C LEU A 555 -9.54 49.10 -25.53
N PRO A 556 -8.57 48.58 -26.30
CA PRO A 556 -7.21 49.10 -26.22
C PRO A 556 -7.28 50.62 -26.36
N PRO A 557 -6.57 51.39 -25.50
CA PRO A 557 -6.51 52.82 -25.65
C PRO A 557 -6.06 53.14 -27.08
N PRO A 558 -6.68 54.13 -27.75
CA PRO A 558 -6.25 54.53 -29.09
C PRO A 558 -4.75 54.80 -29.06
N PRO A 559 -4.00 54.35 -30.08
CA PRO A 559 -2.56 54.57 -30.14
C PRO A 559 -2.33 56.08 -30.02
N ALA A 560 -1.58 56.48 -28.98
CA ALA A 560 -1.13 57.84 -28.85
C ALA A 560 -0.36 58.21 -30.12
N GLU A 561 -0.74 59.32 -30.73
CA GLU A 561 -0.02 59.95 -31.83
C GLU A 561 1.44 60.11 -31.42
N THR A 562 2.29 59.22 -31.92
CA THR A 562 3.74 59.37 -31.85
C THR A 562 4.13 60.45 -32.83
N ASP A 563 4.49 61.61 -32.29
CA ASP A 563 5.19 62.66 -33.00
C ASP A 563 6.41 62.09 -33.73
N ILE A 564 6.43 62.36 -35.03
CA ILE A 564 7.51 62.08 -35.95
C ILE A 564 8.60 63.14 -35.72
N LEU A 565 9.67 62.76 -35.00
CA LEU A 565 10.99 63.40 -35.08
C LEU A 565 12.03 62.28 -35.02
N HIS A 566 12.52 61.78 -36.15
CA HIS A 566 13.69 62.30 -36.86
C HIS A 566 14.92 62.46 -35.94
N THR A 567 15.80 61.46 -35.95
CA THR A 567 17.23 61.66 -36.22
C THR A 567 17.88 60.33 -36.59
N ASP A 568 18.39 60.30 -37.83
CA ASP A 568 19.46 59.45 -38.31
C ASP A 568 20.61 59.32 -37.30
N THR A 569 21.17 58.12 -37.15
CA THR A 569 22.61 57.92 -36.94
C THR A 569 23.02 56.50 -37.33
N LEU A 570 23.77 56.42 -38.44
CA LEU A 570 24.90 55.53 -38.78
C LEU A 570 24.99 54.13 -38.16
N MET A 571 24.99 53.07 -38.97
CA MET A 571 26.20 52.46 -39.59
C MET A 571 27.22 51.90 -38.58
N GLN A 572 27.30 50.57 -38.46
CA GLN A 572 28.40 49.72 -38.96
C GLN A 572 28.42 48.35 -38.28
N ASP A 573 28.43 47.31 -39.13
CA ASP A 573 29.23 46.09 -39.11
C ASP A 573 29.81 45.60 -37.77
N VAL A 574 29.61 44.31 -37.47
CA VAL A 574 30.70 43.31 -37.34
C VAL A 574 30.08 41.91 -37.46
N GLU A 575 30.27 41.29 -38.63
CA GLU A 575 30.36 39.84 -38.81
C GLU A 575 31.58 39.28 -38.07
N SER A 576 31.55 37.97 -37.76
CA SER A 576 32.62 37.08 -37.24
C SER A 576 32.32 36.59 -35.82
N ALA A 577 32.38 35.31 -35.46
CA ALA A 577 33.14 34.22 -36.05
C ALA A 577 32.50 32.85 -35.74
N SER A 578 32.59 31.98 -36.73
CA SER A 578 32.62 30.53 -36.59
C SER A 578 34.05 30.09 -36.27
N SER A 579 34.21 29.23 -35.27
CA SER A 579 35.25 28.19 -35.20
C SER A 579 34.83 27.14 -34.18
#